data_AF-A0A7W0WX32-F1
#
_entry.id   AF-A0A7W0WX32-F1
#
_cell.length_a   1.000
_cell.length_b   1.000
_cell.length_c   1.000
_cell.angle_alpha   90.00
_cell.angle_beta   90.00
_cell.angle_gamma   90.00
#
_symmetry.space_group_name_H-M   'P 1'
#
loop_
_entity.id
_entity.type
_entity.pdbx_description
1 polymer ?
#
loop_
_entity_poly.entity_id
_entity_poly.type
_entity_poly.pdbx_seq_one_letter_code
_entity_poly.pdbx_strand_id
1 'polypeptide(L)'
;MAIERTFSIIKPDAVTKNVIGGVTAKLEAAGLRVIASKMIRLSDVQAKAFYAVHKDRPFYGDLVKFMTEGPVVVQVLEGENAIAKNREVMGATN
;
A
#
# COMPACT_ATOMS: atom_id res chain seq x y z
N MET A 1 12.79 8.56 19.13
CA MET A 1 12.55 9.42 17.95
C MET A 1 11.06 9.75 17.88
N ALA A 2 10.59 10.57 16.93
CA ALA A 2 9.15 10.81 16.79
C ALA A 2 8.45 9.54 16.27
N ILE A 3 7.27 9.22 16.81
CA ILE A 3 6.41 8.15 16.28
C ILE A 3 5.74 8.67 15.02
N GLU A 4 5.94 7.97 13.91
CA GLU A 4 5.35 8.28 12.62
C GLU A 4 4.20 7.33 12.30
N ARG A 5 3.31 7.79 11.43
CA ARG A 5 2.31 6.95 10.77
C ARG A 5 2.47 7.05 9.28
N THR A 6 2.39 5.92 8.60
CA THR A 6 2.42 5.86 7.14
C THR A 6 1.30 4.98 6.60
N PHE A 7 0.89 5.29 5.37
CA PHE A 7 -0.10 4.54 4.64
C PHE A 7 0.59 3.42 3.84
N SER A 8 0.06 2.21 3.93
CA SER A 8 0.48 1.05 3.14
C SER A 8 -0.71 0.43 2.42
N ILE A 9 -0.47 -0.07 1.21
CA ILE A 9 -1.48 -0.72 0.38
C ILE A 9 -0.93 -2.02 -0.19
N ILE A 10 -1.55 -3.14 0.17
CA ILE A 10 -1.33 -4.43 -0.46
C ILE A 10 -2.22 -4.48 -1.70
N LYS A 11 -1.59 -4.43 -2.87
CA LYS A 11 -2.22 -4.29 -4.19
C LYS A 11 -2.99 -5.54 -4.63
N PRO A 12 -3.85 -5.45 -5.66
CA PRO A 12 -4.74 -6.55 -6.06
C PRO A 12 -4.03 -7.84 -6.44
N ASP A 13 -2.82 -7.76 -7.02
CA ASP A 13 -2.02 -8.93 -7.39
C ASP A 13 -1.57 -9.73 -6.15
N ALA A 14 -1.11 -9.05 -5.10
CA ALA A 14 -0.72 -9.68 -3.84
C ALA A 14 -1.92 -10.26 -3.08
N VAL A 15 -3.08 -9.60 -3.16
CA VAL A 15 -4.32 -10.13 -2.60
C VAL A 15 -4.75 -11.41 -3.34
N THR A 16 -4.75 -11.39 -4.67
CA THR A 16 -5.09 -12.55 -5.52
C THR A 16 -4.14 -13.72 -5.30
N LYS A 17 -2.87 -13.45 -5.01
CA LYS A 17 -1.86 -14.47 -4.65
C LYS A 17 -2.01 -15.02 -3.23
N ASN A 18 -2.97 -14.56 -2.43
CA ASN A 18 -3.20 -14.96 -1.04
C ASN A 18 -1.99 -14.74 -0.11
N VAL A 19 -1.19 -13.69 -0.35
CA VAL A 19 0.03 -13.39 0.44
C VAL A 19 -0.13 -12.23 1.42
N ILE A 20 -1.35 -11.79 1.72
CA ILE A 20 -1.64 -10.67 2.64
C ILE A 20 -0.94 -10.86 4.00
N GLY A 21 -1.08 -12.05 4.59
CA GLY A 21 -0.48 -12.37 5.88
C GLY A 21 1.06 -12.33 5.84
N GLY A 22 1.66 -12.84 4.75
CA GLY A 22 3.11 -12.81 4.57
C GLY A 22 3.67 -11.39 4.42
N VAL A 23 2.97 -10.50 3.72
CA VAL A 23 3.35 -9.09 3.61
C VAL A 23 3.21 -8.39 4.96
N THR A 24 2.10 -8.62 5.67
CA THR A 24 1.86 -8.01 6.99
C THR A 24 2.92 -8.46 7.99
N ALA A 25 3.26 -9.74 8.02
CA ALA A 25 4.29 -10.29 8.90
C ALA A 25 5.67 -9.66 8.65
N LYS A 26 6.02 -9.33 7.40
CA LYS A 26 7.28 -8.60 7.09
C LYS A 26 7.29 -7.19 7.65
N LEU A 27 6.15 -6.48 7.60
CA LEU A 27 6.02 -5.13 8.16
C LEU A 27 6.13 -5.17 9.68
N GLU A 28 5.47 -6.13 10.32
CA GLU A 28 5.54 -6.35 11.78
C GLU A 28 6.95 -6.73 12.23
N ALA A 29 7.62 -7.62 11.50
CA ALA A 29 9.02 -8.01 11.77
C ALA A 29 10.01 -6.84 11.64
N ALA A 30 9.70 -5.82 10.81
CA ALA A 30 10.46 -4.58 10.73
C ALA A 30 10.18 -3.60 11.89
N GLY A 31 9.38 -4.01 12.88
CA GLY A 31 9.03 -3.22 14.05
C GLY A 31 7.94 -2.17 13.79
N LEU A 32 7.14 -2.35 12.73
CA LEU A 32 5.96 -1.52 12.47
C LEU A 32 4.72 -2.16 13.09
N ARG A 33 3.82 -1.34 13.65
CA ARG A 33 2.54 -1.80 14.17
C ARG A 33 1.42 -1.46 13.20
N VAL A 34 0.56 -2.43 12.89
CA VAL A 34 -0.68 -2.18 12.14
C VAL A 34 -1.73 -1.63 13.11
N ILE A 35 -2.02 -0.33 13.04
CA ILE A 35 -2.99 0.32 13.94
C ILE A 35 -4.38 0.47 13.31
N ALA A 36 -4.48 0.29 11.99
CA ALA A 36 -5.74 0.17 11.26
C ALA A 36 -5.52 -0.69 10.01
N SER A 37 -6.50 -1.53 9.67
CA SER A 37 -6.46 -2.37 8.47
C SER A 37 -7.87 -2.58 7.94
N LYS A 38 -8.06 -2.47 6.62
CA LYS A 38 -9.35 -2.74 5.96
C LYS A 38 -9.13 -3.31 4.57
N MET A 39 -9.88 -4.37 4.23
CA MET A 39 -10.03 -4.80 2.84
C MET A 39 -11.10 -3.95 2.16
N ILE A 40 -10.75 -3.33 1.03
CA ILE A 40 -11.66 -2.50 0.25
C ILE A 40 -11.50 -2.80 -1.24
N ARG A 41 -12.50 -2.45 -2.03
CA ARG A 41 -12.35 -2.30 -3.48
C ARG A 41 -12.34 -0.81 -3.79
N LEU A 42 -11.27 -0.33 -4.40
CA LEU A 42 -11.16 1.08 -4.76
C LEU A 42 -12.15 1.39 -5.90
N SER A 43 -12.86 2.51 -5.77
CA SER A 43 -13.55 3.08 -6.93
C SER A 43 -12.54 3.74 -7.87
N ASP A 44 -12.91 3.89 -9.14
CA ASP A 44 -12.11 4.62 -10.13
C ASP A 44 -11.77 6.04 -9.66
N VAL A 45 -12.72 6.75 -9.03
CA VAL A 45 -12.52 8.08 -8.44
C VAL A 45 -11.47 8.04 -7.33
N GLN A 46 -11.53 7.05 -6.42
CA GLN A 46 -10.56 6.91 -5.34
C GLN A 46 -9.17 6.61 -5.86
N ALA A 47 -9.03 5.67 -6.81
CA ALA A 47 -7.73 5.32 -7.40
C ALA A 47 -7.12 6.50 -8.16
N LYS A 48 -7.91 7.24 -8.94
CA LYS A 48 -7.47 8.46 -9.63
C LYS A 48 -7.02 9.53 -8.65
N ALA A 49 -7.80 9.80 -7.61
CA ALA A 49 -7.43 10.78 -6.59
C ALA A 49 -6.13 10.39 -5.88
N PHE A 50 -5.96 9.12 -5.52
CA PHE A 50 -4.77 8.62 -4.83
C PHE A 50 -3.50 8.70 -5.70
N TYR A 51 -3.61 8.40 -6.99
CA TYR A 51 -2.49 8.44 -7.94
C TYR A 51 -2.42 9.74 -8.76
N ALA A 52 -3.07 10.83 -8.34
CA ALA A 52 -3.15 12.07 -9.10
C ALA A 52 -1.78 12.69 -9.43
N VAL A 53 -0.75 12.42 -8.62
CA VAL A 53 0.64 12.83 -8.88
C VAL A 53 1.21 12.23 -10.18
N HIS A 54 0.62 11.15 -10.68
CA HIS A 54 1.00 10.50 -11.93
C HIS A 54 0.04 10.80 -13.09
N LYS A 55 -0.94 11.71 -12.95
CA LYS A 55 -1.99 11.94 -13.95
C LYS A 55 -1.48 12.21 -15.38
N ASP A 56 -0.32 12.85 -15.50
CA ASP A 56 0.30 13.23 -16.77
C ASP A 56 1.29 12.17 -17.30
N ARG A 57 1.42 11.03 -16.59
CA ARG A 57 2.30 9.92 -16.98
C ARG A 57 1.53 8.96 -17.91
N PRO A 58 2.20 8.40 -18.93
CA PRO A 58 1.54 7.52 -19.91
C PRO A 58 0.93 6.26 -19.28
N PHE A 59 1.49 5.77 -18.17
CA PHE A 59 1.02 4.58 -17.46
C PHE A 59 -0.15 4.83 -16.49
N TYR A 60 -0.63 6.07 -16.35
CA TYR A 60 -1.63 6.42 -15.33
C TYR A 60 -2.95 5.66 -15.50
N GLY A 61 -3.43 5.53 -16.73
CA GLY A 61 -4.65 4.79 -17.03
C GLY A 61 -4.56 3.32 -16.62
N ASP A 62 -3.44 2.68 -16.95
CA ASP A 62 -3.18 1.28 -16.60
C ASP A 62 -3.02 1.10 -15.09
N LEU A 63 -2.38 2.04 -14.40
CA LEU A 63 -2.25 2.03 -12.94
C LEU A 63 -3.62 2.11 -12.25
N VAL A 64 -4.50 3.01 -12.70
CA VAL A 64 -5.86 3.15 -12.16
C VAL A 64 -6.67 1.87 -12.42
N LYS A 65 -6.59 1.33 -13.64
CA LYS A 65 -7.27 0.08 -14.00
C LYS A 65 -6.81 -1.08 -13.12
N PHE A 66 -5.49 -1.27 -13.00
CA PHE A 66 -4.90 -2.29 -12.15
C PHE A 66 -5.35 -2.18 -10.70
N MET A 67 -5.38 -0.96 -10.15
CA MET A 67 -5.72 -0.75 -8.73
C MET A 67 -7.22 -0.90 -8.43
N THR A 68 -8.08 -0.95 -9.45
CA THR A 68 -9.55 -1.08 -9.31
C THR A 68 -10.09 -2.44 -9.75
N GLU A 69 -9.25 -3.28 -10.37
CA GLU A 69 -9.65 -4.59 -10.89
C GLU A 69 -10.04 -5.59 -9.80
N GLY A 70 -9.50 -5.44 -8.59
CA GLY A 70 -9.73 -6.33 -7.46
C GLY A 70 -9.65 -5.65 -6.10
N PRO A 71 -9.86 -6.40 -5.01
CA PRO A 71 -9.72 -5.88 -3.66
C PRO A 71 -8.26 -5.57 -3.32
N VAL A 72 -8.08 -4.57 -2.46
CA VAL A 72 -6.80 -4.20 -1.83
C VAL A 72 -6.95 -4.30 -0.31
N VAL A 73 -5.82 -4.44 0.39
CA VAL A 73 -5.79 -4.24 1.85
C VAL A 73 -5.05 -2.94 2.12
N VAL A 74 -5.74 -1.97 2.71
CA VAL A 74 -5.16 -0.69 3.13
C VAL A 74 -4.86 -0.73 4.62
N GLN A 75 -3.68 -0.24 5.00
CA GLN A 75 -3.16 -0.29 6.36
C GLN A 75 -2.58 1.05 6.79
N VAL A 76 -2.76 1.39 8.06
CA VAL A 76 -1.99 2.43 8.74
C VAL A 76 -0.94 1.74 9.59
N LEU A 77 0.33 2.04 9.29
CA LEU A 77 1.49 1.51 10.00
C LEU A 77 2.03 2.59 10.92
N GLU A 78 2.34 2.24 12.17
CA GLU A 78 2.89 3.15 13.18
C GLU A 78 4.21 2.62 13.75
N GLY A 79 5.18 3.50 13.94
CA GLY A 79 6.46 3.18 14.56
C GLY A 79 7.50 4.29 14.42
N GLU A 80 8.68 4.11 15.00
CA GLU A 80 9.81 5.00 14.75
C GLU A 80 10.31 4.85 13.31
N ASN A 81 10.46 5.97 12.60
CA ASN A 81 10.84 6.04 11.18
C ASN A 81 9.93 5.18 10.28
N ALA A 82 8.62 5.13 10.57
CA ALA A 82 7.68 4.25 9.90
C ALA A 82 7.64 4.46 8.38
N ILE A 83 7.79 5.70 7.91
CA ILE A 83 7.78 6.02 6.48
C ILE A 83 8.98 5.35 5.79
N ALA A 84 10.19 5.54 6.35
CA ALA A 84 11.41 4.97 5.79
C ALA A 84 11.41 3.44 5.83
N LYS A 85 11.06 2.85 6.98
CA LYS A 85 10.99 1.39 7.16
C LYS A 85 9.99 0.72 6.23
N ASN A 86 8.81 1.32 6.02
CA ASN A 86 7.84 0.79 5.08
C ASN A 86 8.43 0.73 3.65
N ARG A 87 9.14 1.79 3.22
CA ARG A 87 9.81 1.82 1.90
C ARG A 87 10.93 0.79 1.79
N GLU A 88 11.69 0.59 2.86
CA GLU A 88 12.73 -0.43 2.93
C GLU A 88 12.15 -1.84 2.76
N VAL A 89 11.08 -2.17 3.49
CA VAL A 89 10.39 -3.47 3.40
C VAL A 89 9.79 -3.72 2.01
N MET A 90 9.23 -2.68 1.37
CA MET A 90 8.69 -2.79 0.00
C MET A 90 9.78 -3.08 -1.04
N GLY A 91 11.00 -2.58 -0.83
CA GLY A 91 12.10 -2.70 -1.79
C GLY A 91 12.01 -1.71 -2.96
N ALA A 92 12.92 -1.87 -3.92
CA ALA A 92 13.02 -0.99 -5.09
C ALA A 92 11.85 -1.21 -6.06
N THR A 93 11.40 -0.11 -6.69
CA THR A 93 10.52 -0.17 -7.86
C THR A 93 11.40 -0.26 -9.10
N ASN A 94 11.25 -1.31 -9.89
CA ASN A 94 11.96 -1.54 -11.16
C ASN A 94 11.11 -1.12 -12.37
#